data_AF-A0A6N7AZ75-F1
#
_entry.id   AF-A0A6N7AZ75-F1
#
_cell.length_a   1.000
_cell.length_b   1.000
_cell.length_c   1.000
_cell.angle_alpha   90.00
_cell.angle_beta   90.00
_cell.angle_gamma   90.00
#
_symmetry.space_group_name_H-M   'P 1'
#
loop_
_entity.id
_entity.type
_entity.pdbx_description
1 polymer ?
#
loop_
_entity_poly.entity_id
_entity_poly.type
_entity_poly.pdbx_seq_one_letter_code
_entity_poly.pdbx_strand_id
1 'polypeptide(L)' 'MEELKGENENYAAIEVALINEKLQPELAAQYDYYLVPTYFINANKVHEGAASKETVRNVFEKFLAQS' A
#
# COMPACT_ATOMS: atom_id res chain seq x y z
N MET A 1 -8.38 0.75 -4.90
CA MET A 1 -7.74 1.87 -4.18
C MET A 1 -8.46 3.18 -4.49
N GLU A 2 -8.56 3.57 -5.76
CA GLU A 2 -9.26 4.80 -6.16
C GLU A 2 -10.71 4.87 -5.65
N GLU A 3 -11.43 3.75 -5.74
CA GLU A 3 -12.78 3.66 -5.18
C GLU A 3 -12.83 3.98 -3.68
N LEU A 4 -11.87 3.49 -2.88
CA LEU A 4 -11.79 3.83 -1.45
C LEU A 4 -11.49 5.32 -1.24
N LYS A 5 -10.58 5.89 -2.04
CA LYS A 5 -10.27 7.32 -1.97
C LYS A 5 -11.49 8.19 -2.31
N GLY A 6 -12.39 7.72 -3.18
CA GLY A 6 -13.66 8.39 -3.47
C GLY A 6 -14.71 8.25 -2.36
N GLU A 7 -14.65 7.21 -1.53
CA GLU A 7 -15.61 6.95 -0.44
C GLU A 7 -15.33 7.75 0.84
N ASN A 8 -14.08 8.17 1.07
CA ASN A 8 -13.67 8.82 2.31
C ASN A 8 -12.51 9.81 2.08
N GLU A 9 -12.72 11.06 2.47
CA GLU A 9 -11.75 12.16 2.32
C GLU A 9 -10.43 11.87 3.06
N ASN A 10 -10.48 11.17 4.20
CA ASN A 10 -9.28 10.76 4.92
C ASN A 10 -8.45 9.76 4.13
N TYR A 11 -9.08 8.88 3.34
CA TYR A 11 -8.35 7.97 2.44
C TYR A 11 -7.79 8.70 1.24
N ALA A 12 -8.50 9.71 0.73
CA ALA A 12 -8.00 10.57 -0.36
C ALA A 12 -6.70 11.29 0.04
N ALA A 13 -6.61 11.72 1.30
CA ALA A 13 -5.45 12.40 1.88
C ALA A 13 -4.21 11.50 2.06
N ILE A 14 -4.36 10.16 2.01
CA ILE A 14 -3.22 9.24 2.14
C ILE A 14 -2.38 9.26 0.85
N GLU A 15 -1.14 9.72 0.96
CA GLU A 15 -0.15 9.59 -0.10
C GLU A 15 0.29 8.13 -0.26
N VAL A 16 0.20 7.61 -1.48
CA VAL A 16 0.60 6.24 -1.80
C VAL A 16 1.67 6.30 -2.88
N ALA A 17 2.90 5.89 -2.53
CA ALA A 17 3.97 5.69 -3.49
C ALA A 17 3.81 4.32 -4.17
N LEU A 18 3.73 4.32 -5.50
CA LEU A 18 3.74 3.09 -6.29
C LEU A 18 5.18 2.77 -6.72
N ILE A 19 5.68 1.61 -6.32
CA ILE A 19 6.96 1.08 -6.79
C ILE A 19 6.67 0.00 -7.82
N ASN A 20 7.10 0.23 -9.06
CA ASN A 20 6.99 -0.78 -10.12
C ASN A 20 8.33 -1.49 -10.28
N GLU A 21 8.40 -2.76 -9.88
CA GLU A 21 9.63 -3.56 -9.92
C GLU A 21 10.28 -3.69 -11.30
N LYS A 22 9.49 -3.61 -12.38
CA LYS A 22 10.00 -3.68 -13.75
C LYS A 22 10.60 -2.36 -14.23
N LEU A 23 10.12 -1.24 -13.70
CA LEU A 23 10.58 0.10 -14.08
C LEU A 23 11.64 0.65 -13.10
N GLN A 24 11.59 0.22 -11.84
CA GLN A 24 12.44 0.69 -10.74
C GLN A 24 13.04 -0.50 -9.95
N PRO A 25 13.81 -1.38 -10.60
CA PRO A 25 14.32 -2.61 -9.96
C PRO A 25 15.24 -2.31 -8.77
N GLU A 26 16.06 -1.26 -8.83
CA GLU A 26 16.97 -0.86 -7.74
C GLU A 26 16.21 -0.36 -6.51
N LEU A 27 15.06 0.29 -6.70
CA LEU A 27 14.21 0.71 -5.58
C LEU A 27 13.44 -0.48 -5.01
N ALA A 28 12.87 -1.33 -5.87
CA ALA A 28 12.15 -2.52 -5.45
C ALA A 28 13.03 -3.48 -4.63
N ALA A 29 14.30 -3.65 -5.03
CA ALA A 29 15.27 -4.50 -4.34
C ALA A 29 15.58 -4.07 -2.88
N GLN A 30 15.18 -2.87 -2.46
CA GLN A 30 15.34 -2.39 -1.08
C GLN A 30 14.24 -2.89 -0.14
N TYR A 31 13.21 -3.55 -0.68
CA TYR A 31 12.06 -4.04 0.08
C TYR A 31 12.04 -5.57 0.13
N ASP A 32 11.66 -6.12 1.29
CA ASP A 32 11.49 -7.56 1.48
C ASP A 32 10.07 -8.00 1.07
N TYR A 33 9.89 -8.39 -0.19
CA TYR A 33 8.63 -8.89 -0.73
C TYR A 33 8.83 -10.14 -1.60
N TYR A 34 7.85 -11.05 -1.58
CA TYR A 34 7.85 -12.24 -2.45
C TYR A 34 6.71 -12.23 -3.49
N LEU A 35 5.57 -11.63 -3.15
CA LEU A 35 4.39 -11.57 -4.03
C LEU A 35 3.94 -10.13 -4.25
N VAL A 36 3.37 -9.86 -5.42
CA VAL A 36 2.71 -8.60 -5.71
C VAL A 36 1.18 -8.75 -5.71
N PRO A 37 0.43 -7.72 -5.27
CA PRO A 37 0.92 -6.50 -4.63
C PRO A 37 1.43 -6.73 -3.19
N THR A 38 2.37 -5.90 -2.74
CA THR A 38 2.79 -5.81 -1.33
C THR A 38 2.65 -4.37 -0.86
N TYR A 39 2.13 -4.18 0.35
CA TYR A 39 1.95 -2.87 0.95
C TYR A 39 2.86 -2.69 2.17
N PHE A 40 3.46 -1.51 2.25
CA PHE A 40 4.31 -1.09 3.35
C PHE A 40 3.76 0.19 3.98
N ILE A 41 3.89 0.31 5.31
CA ILE A 41 3.67 1.55 6.06
C ILE A 41 4.96 1.84 6.82
N ASN A 42 5.60 2.99 6.57
CA ASN A 42 6.88 3.36 7.19
C ASN A 42 7.93 2.23 7.09
N ALA A 43 8.10 1.65 5.90
CA ALA A 43 8.95 0.49 5.60
C ALA A 43 8.58 -0.84 6.30
N ASN A 44 7.51 -0.89 7.09
CA ASN A 44 6.99 -2.13 7.67
C ASN A 44 6.00 -2.78 6.71
N LYS A 45 6.24 -4.05 6.35
CA LYS A 45 5.32 -4.84 5.53
C LYS A 45 4.03 -5.09 6.29
N VAL A 46 2.89 -4.73 5.70
CA VAL A 46 1.56 -4.89 6.34
C VAL A 46 0.63 -5.82 5.58
N HIS A 47 0.92 -6.09 4.31
CA HIS A 47 0.19 -7.06 3.47
C HIS A 47 1.07 -7.51 2.31
N GLU A 48 0.96 -8.79 1.91
CA GLU A 48 1.66 -9.37 0.77
C GLU A 48 0.72 -10.34 0.02
N GLY A 49 0.74 -10.26 -1.31
CA GLY A 49 -0.03 -11.13 -2.21
C GLY A 49 -1.42 -10.58 -2.54
N ALA A 50 -2.31 -11.46 -3.00
CA ALA A 50 -3.63 -11.08 -3.51
C ALA A 50 -4.36 -10.12 -2.56
N ALA A 51 -4.82 -8.98 -3.08
CA ALA A 51 -5.43 -7.92 -2.30
C ALA A 51 -6.85 -7.63 -2.79
N SER A 52 -7.81 -7.75 -1.88
CA SER A 52 -9.20 -7.35 -2.08
C SER A 52 -9.37 -5.85 -1.78
N LYS A 53 -10.52 -5.25 -2.14
CA LYS A 53 -10.87 -3.90 -1.68
C LYS A 53 -10.77 -3.78 -0.15
N GLU A 54 -11.28 -4.79 0.57
CA GLU A 54 -11.23 -4.82 2.04
C GLU A 54 -9.78 -4.88 2.57
N THR A 55 -8.90 -5.64 1.92
CA THR A 55 -7.47 -5.65 2.25
C THR A 55 -6.86 -4.25 2.17
N VAL A 56 -7.12 -3.53 1.06
CA VAL A 56 -6.61 -2.17 0.88
C VAL A 56 -7.21 -1.21 1.91
N ARG A 57 -8.50 -1.38 2.25
CA ARG A 57 -9.14 -0.61 3.33
C ARG A 57 -8.45 -0.83 4.67
N ASN A 58 -8.15 -2.08 5.03
CA ASN A 58 -7.46 -2.40 6.28
C ASN A 58 -6.04 -1.79 6.32
N VAL A 59 -5.35 -1.70 5.19
CA VAL A 59 -4.06 -1.00 5.10
C VAL A 59 -4.23 0.50 5.38
N PHE A 60 -5.24 1.15 4.79
CA PHE A 60 -5.53 2.57 5.04
C PHE A 60 -5.92 2.83 6.49
N GLU A 61 -6.78 2.00 7.07
CA GLU A 61 -7.15 2.11 8.50
C GLU A 61 -5.93 1.94 9.41
N LYS A 62 -5.03 0.99 9.11
CA LYS A 62 -3.77 0.82 9.85
C LYS A 62 -2.86 2.04 9.76
N PHE A 63 -2.85 2.73 8.62
CA PHE A 63 -2.08 3.96 8.45
C PHE A 63 -2.67 5.11 9.27
N LEU A 64 -3.99 5.33 9.17
CA LEU A 64 -4.68 6.37 9.92
C LEU A 64 -4.59 6.16 11.44
N ALA A 65 -4.60 4.91 11.91
CA ALA A 65 -4.42 4.59 13.32
C ALA A 65 -3.00 4.86 13.86
N GLN A 66 -2.01 5.10 12.98
CA GLN A 66 -0.62 5.45 13.34
C GLN A 66 -0.32 6.95 13.18
N SER A 67 -1.30 7.74 12.69
CA SER A 67 -1.15 9.16 12.36
C SER A 67 -1.66 10.08 13.46
#